data_AF-A0A7J4JBZ6-F1
#
_entry.id   AF-A0A7J4JBZ6-F1
#
_cell.length_a   1.000
_cell.length_b   1.000
_cell.length_c   1.000
_cell.angle_alpha   90.00
_cell.angle_beta   90.00
_cell.angle_gamma   90.00
#
_symmetry.space_group_name_H-M   'P 1'
#
loop_
_entity.id
_entity.type
_entity.pdbx_description
1 polymer ?
#
loop_
_entity_poly.entity_id
_entity_poly.type
_entity_poly.pdbx_seq_one_letter_code
_entity_poly.pdbx_strand_id
1 'polypeptide(L)'
;MAEKYLPTDKKYSRYLTDEGVACKTSIRPGCDGLWIGININYDGTVVPCCFDTHEKFIFGNAVHTENFMVDIWNSKKFQAFRKNVWEDKGSVEMCKNCPTNTESQDYARVKFSNVAVQEMEVVA
;
A
#
# COMPACT_ATOMS: atom_id res chain seq x y z
N MET A 1 -1.22 11.04 -22.70
CA MET A 1 -0.63 12.23 -22.03
C MET A 1 0.64 11.91 -21.22
N ALA A 2 0.77 10.75 -20.56
CA ALA A 2 1.98 10.41 -19.80
C ALA A 2 3.23 10.12 -20.68
N GLU A 3 3.04 9.65 -21.91
CA GLU A 3 4.12 9.25 -22.83
C GLU A 3 5.16 10.34 -23.09
N LYS A 4 4.75 11.62 -23.10
CA LYS A 4 5.64 12.77 -23.29
C LYS A 4 6.69 12.91 -22.17
N TYR A 5 6.40 12.37 -20.98
CA TYR A 5 7.28 12.46 -19.81
C TYR A 5 8.12 11.20 -19.60
N LEU A 6 8.01 10.21 -20.48
CA LEU A 6 8.80 8.98 -20.38
C LEU A 6 10.23 9.22 -20.88
N PRO A 7 11.25 8.65 -20.23
CA PRO A 7 12.62 8.69 -20.73
C PRO A 7 12.72 8.09 -22.14
N THR A 8 13.44 8.76 -23.04
CA THR A 8 13.67 8.28 -24.41
C THR A 8 14.41 6.95 -24.43
N ASP A 9 15.36 6.76 -23.52
CA ASP A 9 16.06 5.49 -23.35
C ASP A 9 15.19 4.52 -22.54
N LYS A 10 14.77 3.44 -23.21
CA LYS A 10 13.95 2.37 -22.65
C LYS A 10 14.58 1.76 -21.41
N LYS A 11 15.91 1.77 -21.24
CA LYS A 11 16.60 1.24 -20.05
C LYS A 11 16.15 1.93 -18.76
N TYR A 12 15.94 3.25 -18.81
CA TYR A 12 15.56 4.06 -17.64
C TYR A 12 14.04 4.22 -17.49
N SER A 13 13.26 3.85 -18.51
CA SER A 13 11.79 3.86 -18.40
C SER A 13 11.30 2.75 -17.48
N ARG A 14 10.37 3.09 -16.58
CA ARG A 14 9.62 2.12 -15.76
C ARG A 14 8.50 1.42 -16.53
N TYR A 15 8.05 2.02 -17.63
CA TYR A 15 6.92 1.54 -18.42
C TYR A 15 7.38 1.03 -19.79
N LEU A 16 6.67 0.02 -20.29
CA LEU A 16 6.67 -0.42 -21.68
C LEU A 16 5.61 0.38 -22.43
N THR A 17 5.90 0.72 -23.69
CA THR A 17 5.01 1.52 -24.55
C THR A 17 4.71 0.85 -25.89
N ASP A 18 5.09 -0.42 -26.06
CA ASP A 18 5.02 -1.11 -27.36
C ASP A 18 3.56 -1.39 -27.78
N GLU A 19 2.66 -1.69 -26.82
CA GLU A 19 1.22 -1.96 -27.04
C GLU A 19 0.33 -1.16 -26.05
N GLY A 20 0.79 0.03 -25.66
CA GLY A 20 0.20 0.85 -24.60
C GLY A 20 1.10 0.97 -23.37
N VAL A 21 0.73 1.82 -22.41
CA VAL A 21 1.54 2.08 -21.20
C VAL A 21 1.33 0.97 -20.17
N ALA A 22 2.27 0.04 -20.08
CA ALA A 22 2.28 -1.04 -19.09
C ALA A 22 3.49 -0.95 -18.16
N CYS A 23 3.34 -1.24 -16.86
CA CYS A 23 4.49 -1.26 -15.95
C CYS A 23 5.37 -2.48 -16.24
N LYS A 24 6.71 -2.30 -16.25
CA LYS A 24 7.66 -3.42 -16.43
C LYS A 24 7.66 -4.42 -15.27
N THR A 25 7.11 -4.01 -14.13
CA THR A 25 7.26 -4.68 -12.84
C THR A 25 6.03 -5.54 -12.59
N SER A 26 6.20 -6.81 -12.22
CA SER A 26 5.09 -7.64 -11.79
C SER A 26 4.61 -7.26 -10.39
N ILE A 27 3.33 -7.47 -10.12
CA ILE A 27 2.75 -7.26 -8.80
C ILE A 27 3.17 -8.44 -7.92
N ARG A 28 3.81 -8.15 -6.78
CA ARG A 28 4.06 -9.15 -5.74
C ARG A 28 2.91 -9.19 -4.72
N PRO A 29 2.58 -10.35 -4.14
CA PRO A 29 1.65 -10.40 -3.01
C PRO A 29 2.25 -9.68 -1.80
N GLY A 30 1.38 -9.07 -0.98
CA GLY A 30 1.79 -8.39 0.24
C GLY A 30 2.30 -6.95 0.07
N CYS A 31 2.26 -6.21 1.19
CA CYS A 31 2.78 -4.85 1.31
C CYS A 31 3.16 -4.55 2.76
N ASP A 32 4.45 -4.54 3.05
CA ASP A 32 4.99 -4.30 4.40
C ASP A 32 4.68 -2.89 4.89
N GLY A 33 4.58 -1.92 3.97
CA GLY A 33 4.24 -0.54 4.31
C GLY A 33 2.92 -0.42 5.06
N LEU A 34 1.96 -1.32 4.82
CA LEU A 34 0.68 -1.32 5.54
C LEU A 34 0.78 -1.79 6.98
N TRP A 35 1.88 -2.44 7.37
CA TRP A 35 2.14 -2.96 8.72
C TRP A 35 3.14 -2.10 9.50
N ILE A 36 3.81 -1.16 8.84
CA ILE A 36 4.81 -0.28 9.46
C ILE A 36 4.22 1.10 9.75
N GLY A 37 3.21 1.56 9.00
CA GLY A 37 2.64 2.87 9.27
C GLY A 37 1.35 3.19 8.50
N ILE A 38 0.87 4.40 8.73
CA ILE A 38 -0.25 5.04 8.03
C ILE A 38 0.17 6.44 7.60
N ASN A 39 -0.56 7.04 6.67
CA ASN A 39 -0.29 8.39 6.20
C ASN A 39 -1.43 9.32 6.62
N ILE A 40 -1.07 10.55 7.00
CA ILE A 40 -2.01 11.60 7.39
C ILE A 40 -1.80 12.76 6.42
N ASN A 41 -2.86 13.15 5.73
CA ASN A 41 -2.86 14.26 4.80
C ASN A 41 -2.97 15.59 5.55
N TYR A 42 -2.75 16.69 4.83
CA TYR A 42 -2.68 18.04 5.40
C TYR A 42 -3.99 18.51 6.06
N ASP A 43 -5.13 17.95 5.65
CA ASP A 43 -6.47 18.21 6.18
C ASP A 43 -6.85 17.26 7.34
N GLY A 44 -5.90 16.42 7.78
CA GLY A 44 -6.09 15.41 8.80
C GLY A 44 -6.61 14.07 8.27
N THR A 45 -6.95 13.95 6.98
CA THR A 45 -7.47 12.69 6.41
C THR A 45 -6.42 11.58 6.52
N VAL A 46 -6.84 10.42 7.03
CA VAL A 46 -5.96 9.27 7.27
C VAL A 46 -6.15 8.24 6.15
N VAL A 47 -5.05 7.90 5.48
CA VAL A 47 -5.00 7.00 4.32
C VAL A 47 -3.95 5.89 4.53
N PRO A 48 -4.07 4.73 3.85
CA PRO A 48 -3.27 3.55 4.16
C PRO A 48 -1.85 3.66 3.59
N CYS A 49 -1.64 4.50 2.58
CA CYS A 49 -0.42 4.56 1.79
C CYS A 49 -0.27 5.95 1.17
N CYS A 50 0.96 6.46 1.10
CA CYS A 50 1.28 7.72 0.40
C CYS A 50 1.00 7.66 -1.10
N PHE A 51 0.83 6.45 -1.67
CA PHE A 51 0.48 6.25 -3.07
C PHE A 51 -1.04 6.31 -3.34
N ASP A 52 -1.87 6.53 -2.31
CA ASP A 52 -3.29 6.83 -2.46
C ASP A 52 -3.51 8.32 -2.78
N THR A 53 -3.03 8.74 -3.96
CA THR A 53 -2.97 10.17 -4.36
C THR A 53 -4.32 10.85 -4.54
N HIS A 54 -5.41 10.09 -4.56
CA HIS A 54 -6.77 10.59 -4.73
C HIS A 54 -7.69 10.20 -3.57
N GLU A 55 -7.11 9.78 -2.44
CA GLU A 55 -7.84 9.46 -1.21
C GLU A 55 -8.99 8.46 -1.44
N LYS A 56 -8.75 7.45 -2.29
CA LYS A 56 -9.78 6.43 -2.58
C LYS A 56 -10.07 5.56 -1.35
N PHE A 57 -9.13 5.49 -0.41
CA PHE A 57 -9.22 4.66 0.79
C PHE A 57 -9.05 5.49 2.07
N ILE A 58 -10.06 6.27 2.44
CA ILE A 58 -10.06 7.04 3.69
C ILE A 58 -10.44 6.14 4.87
N PHE A 59 -9.63 6.14 5.94
CA PHE A 59 -9.89 5.36 7.15
C PHE A 59 -10.30 6.20 8.37
N GLY A 60 -10.18 7.52 8.31
CA GLY A 60 -10.63 8.44 9.34
C GLY A 60 -10.01 9.82 9.17
N ASN A 61 -10.09 10.66 10.21
CA ASN A 61 -9.45 11.96 10.26
C ASN A 61 -8.77 12.16 11.63
N ALA A 62 -7.47 12.47 11.64
CA ALA A 62 -6.64 12.59 12.82
C ALA A 62 -6.95 13.81 13.70
N VAL A 63 -7.60 14.84 13.15
CA VAL A 63 -7.95 16.07 13.88
C VAL A 63 -9.26 15.90 14.65
N HIS A 64 -10.17 15.07 14.14
CA HIS A 64 -11.53 14.93 14.69
C HIS A 64 -11.73 13.65 15.52
N THR A 65 -10.68 12.84 15.68
CA THR A 65 -10.78 11.54 16.36
C THR A 65 -9.69 11.45 17.43
N GLU A 66 -10.11 11.41 18.69
CA GLU A 66 -9.22 11.07 19.79
C GLU A 66 -8.72 9.63 19.61
N ASN A 67 -7.46 9.34 19.93
CA ASN A 67 -6.85 8.02 19.75
C ASN A 67 -6.93 7.44 18.32
N PHE A 68 -7.06 8.29 17.29
CA PHE A 68 -7.23 7.88 15.89
C PHE A 68 -6.25 6.79 15.45
N MET A 69 -5.00 6.83 15.93
CA MET A 69 -3.99 5.81 15.60
C MET A 69 -4.46 4.42 16.00
N VAL A 70 -4.87 4.22 17.25
CA VAL A 70 -5.29 2.91 17.77
C VAL A 70 -6.61 2.47 17.13
N ASP A 71 -7.56 3.39 17.04
CA ASP A 71 -8.90 3.11 16.52
C ASP A 71 -8.87 2.74 15.04
N ILE A 72 -8.12 3.50 14.23
CA ILE A 72 -7.98 3.22 12.79
C ILE A 72 -7.17 1.95 12.59
N TRP A 73 -6.04 1.80 13.30
CA TRP A 73 -5.15 0.65 13.14
C TRP A 73 -5.85 -0.68 13.42
N ASN A 74 -6.70 -0.71 14.45
CA ASN A 74 -7.45 -1.88 14.87
C ASN A 74 -8.86 -1.95 14.25
N SER A 75 -9.25 -0.99 13.42
CA SER A 75 -10.56 -0.99 12.78
C SER A 75 -10.71 -2.21 11.86
N LYS A 76 -11.92 -2.78 11.84
CA LYS A 76 -12.29 -3.86 10.89
C LYS A 76 -12.04 -3.44 9.44
N LYS A 77 -12.27 -2.16 9.12
CA LYS A 77 -12.05 -1.59 7.78
C LYS A 77 -10.59 -1.70 7.38
N PHE A 78 -9.66 -1.29 8.24
CA PHE A 78 -8.23 -1.30 7.93
C PHE A 78 -7.63 -2.70 7.94
N GLN A 79 -8.07 -3.56 8.87
CA GLN A 79 -7.70 -4.98 8.87
C GLN A 79 -8.16 -5.70 7.59
N ALA A 80 -9.40 -5.46 7.14
CA ALA A 80 -9.91 -6.01 5.89
C ALA A 80 -9.10 -5.53 4.68
N PHE A 81 -8.73 -4.24 4.65
CA PHE A 81 -7.88 -3.70 3.59
C PHE A 81 -6.50 -4.35 3.54
N ARG A 82 -5.84 -4.49 4.70
CA ARG A 82 -4.55 -5.21 4.83
C ARG A 82 -4.64 -6.64 4.32
N LYS A 83 -5.70 -7.37 4.72
CA LYS A 83 -5.94 -8.73 4.27
C LYS A 83 -6.11 -8.79 2.75
N ASN A 84 -6.91 -7.89 2.17
CA ASN A 84 -7.11 -7.82 0.72
C ASN A 84 -5.79 -7.56 -0.03
N VAL A 85 -4.97 -6.63 0.45
CA VAL A 85 -3.66 -6.34 -0.16
C VAL A 85 -2.68 -7.51 0.03
N TRP A 86 -2.81 -8.27 1.11
CA TRP A 86 -1.97 -9.45 1.35
C TRP A 86 -2.32 -10.60 0.39
N GLU A 87 -3.61 -10.87 0.22
CA GLU A 87 -4.13 -11.98 -0.60
C GLU A 87 -4.12 -11.64 -2.11
N ASP A 88 -4.59 -10.45 -2.48
CA ASP A 88 -4.67 -9.98 -3.85
C ASP A 88 -4.39 -8.47 -3.94
N LYS A 89 -3.10 -8.12 -3.82
CA LYS A 89 -2.62 -6.75 -4.07
C LYS A 89 -3.03 -6.22 -5.45
N GLY A 90 -3.18 -7.09 -6.44
CA GLY A 90 -3.56 -6.74 -7.79
C GLY A 90 -4.98 -6.22 -7.92
N SER A 91 -5.88 -6.60 -7.00
CA SER A 91 -7.25 -6.04 -6.95
C SER A 91 -7.28 -4.54 -6.68
N VAL A 92 -6.27 -3.98 -6.00
CA VAL A 92 -6.22 -2.57 -5.61
C VAL A 92 -5.52 -1.75 -6.69
N GLU A 93 -6.29 -0.88 -7.36
CA GLU A 93 -5.83 -0.11 -8.53
C GLU A 93 -4.52 0.65 -8.29
N MET A 94 -4.41 1.37 -7.17
CA MET A 94 -3.19 2.10 -6.81
C MET A 94 -1.98 1.17 -6.62
N CYS A 95 -2.19 -0.06 -6.17
CA CYS A 95 -1.11 -1.01 -5.92
C CYS A 95 -0.51 -1.58 -7.21
N LYS A 96 -1.27 -1.57 -8.32
CA LYS A 96 -0.82 -2.09 -9.63
C LYS A 96 0.41 -1.35 -10.15
N ASN A 97 0.47 -0.04 -9.94
CA ASN A 97 1.58 0.82 -10.37
C ASN A 97 2.50 1.26 -9.20
N CYS A 98 2.47 0.55 -8.07
CA CYS A 98 3.31 0.88 -6.90
C CYS A 98 4.81 0.71 -7.20
N PRO A 99 5.66 1.72 -6.96
CA PRO A 99 7.11 1.65 -7.25
C PRO A 99 7.84 0.58 -6.46
N THR A 100 7.35 0.19 -5.29
CA THR A 100 7.97 -0.84 -4.44
C THR A 100 7.66 -2.27 -4.88
N ASN A 101 7.03 -2.46 -6.05
CA ASN A 101 6.85 -3.77 -6.67
C ASN A 101 8.17 -4.35 -7.23
N THR A 102 9.23 -3.55 -7.41
CA THR A 102 10.55 -4.00 -7.91
C THR A 102 11.50 -4.49 -6.84
N GLU A 103 11.35 -4.00 -5.62
CA GLU A 103 12.30 -4.27 -4.55
C GLU A 103 11.87 -5.50 -3.76
N SER A 104 12.82 -6.42 -3.56
CA SER A 104 12.81 -7.39 -2.49
C SER A 104 12.93 -6.65 -1.15
N GLN A 105 11.90 -5.91 -0.76
CA GLN A 105 11.74 -5.56 0.64
C GLN A 105 11.29 -6.85 1.32
N ASP A 106 12.29 -7.65 1.69
CA ASP A 106 12.20 -8.92 2.43
C ASP A 106 12.02 -8.66 3.93
N TYR A 107 11.56 -7.47 4.35
CA TYR A 107 11.32 -7.18 5.77
C TYR A 107 10.25 -8.13 6.36
N ALA A 108 9.29 -8.62 5.56
CA ALA A 108 8.26 -9.58 5.99
C ALA A 108 8.52 -11.06 5.67
N ARG A 109 9.67 -11.44 5.07
CA ARG A 109 10.08 -12.86 5.05
C ARG A 109 10.78 -13.31 6.32
N VAL A 110 10.89 -12.42 7.32
CA VAL A 110 10.95 -12.86 8.72
C VAL A 110 9.68 -13.66 8.95
N LYS A 111 9.84 -14.97 8.96
CA LYS A 111 8.78 -15.95 9.16
C LYS A 111 7.96 -15.59 10.40
N PHE A 112 6.83 -14.90 10.22
CA PHE A 112 5.67 -15.04 11.12
C PHE A 112 5.03 -16.43 10.96
N SER A 113 5.83 -17.47 10.70
CA SER A 113 5.33 -18.79 10.31
C SER A 113 4.63 -19.53 11.44
N ASN A 114 4.60 -18.98 12.65
CA ASN A 114 3.94 -19.59 13.81
C ASN A 114 3.02 -18.63 14.58
N VAL A 115 2.72 -17.43 14.08
CA VAL A 115 1.72 -16.57 14.75
C VAL A 115 0.40 -16.76 14.02
N ALA A 116 -0.47 -17.57 14.60
CA ALA A 116 -1.86 -17.62 14.18
C ALA A 116 -2.40 -16.18 14.18
N VAL A 117 -3.09 -15.80 13.11
CA VAL A 117 -3.75 -14.48 12.95
C VAL A 117 -4.74 -14.18 14.10
N GLN A 118 -4.98 -15.14 15.00
CA GLN A 118 -5.79 -15.04 16.21
C GLN A 118 -5.03 -14.61 17.47
N GLU A 119 -3.71 -14.50 17.48
CA GLU A 119 -2.91 -14.15 18.67
C GLU A 119 -2.13 -12.84 18.53
N MET A 120 -2.66 -11.87 17.76
CA MET A 120 -2.24 -10.48 17.95
C MET A 120 -2.97 -9.92 19.18
N GLU A 121 -2.52 -10.27 20.39
CA GLU A 121 -2.83 -9.46 21.56
C GLU A 121 -2.25 -8.07 21.31
N VAL A 122 -3.16 -7.10 21.23
CA VAL A 122 -2.82 -5.68 21.30
C VAL A 122 -2.25 -5.46 22.69
N VAL A 123 -0.93 -5.51 22.82
CA VAL A 123 -0.26 -5.07 24.04
C VAL A 123 -0.56 -3.58 24.17
N ALA A 124 -1.35 -3.27 25.20
CA ALA A 124 -1.83 -1.95 25.57
C ALA A 124 -0.69 -0.96 25.88
#